data_AF-A0A2R4QJ14-F1
#
_entry.id   AF-A0A2R4QJ14-F1
#
_cell.length_a   1.000
_cell.length_b   1.000
_cell.length_c   1.000
_cell.angle_alpha   90.00
_cell.angle_beta   90.00
_cell.angle_gamma   90.00
#
_symmetry.space_group_name_H-M   'P 1'
#
loop_
_entity.id
_entity.type
_entity.pdbx_description
1 polymer ?
#
loop_
_entity_poly.entity_id
_entity_poly.type
_entity_poly.pdbx_seq_one_letter_code
_entity_poly.pdbx_strand_id
1 'polypeptide(L)'
;PFGQLFRPDNFVFGQSGAGNNWAKGHYTEGAELVDQVLDVVRREAEGCDCLQGFQITHSLGGGTGAGMGTLLISKIREEFPDRMMATFSVVPSPKVSDTVVEPYNATLSIHQLVENSDETFCIDNE
;
A
#
# COMPACT_ATOMS: atom_id res chain seq x y z
N PRO A 1 6.79 18.70 11.87
CA PRO A 1 5.69 19.20 12.74
C PRO A 1 4.48 18.26 12.63
N PHE A 2 3.66 18.13 13.68
CA PHE A 2 2.52 17.18 13.83
C PHE A 2 2.84 15.70 14.13
N GLY A 3 4.11 15.31 14.30
CA GLY A 3 4.46 13.92 14.63
C GLY A 3 3.83 13.38 15.92
N GLN A 4 3.58 14.25 16.91
CA GLN A 4 2.97 13.88 18.20
C GLN A 4 1.46 13.64 18.13
N LEU A 5 0.80 13.96 17.00
CA LEU A 5 -0.65 13.71 16.84
C LEU A 5 -0.95 12.21 16.67
N PHE A 6 0.01 11.47 16.11
CA PHE A 6 -0.16 10.07 15.76
C PHE A 6 0.23 9.16 16.93
N ARG A 7 -0.55 8.10 17.14
CA ARG A 7 -0.26 7.09 18.15
C ARG A 7 0.99 6.29 17.74
N PRO A 8 2.01 6.17 18.60
CA PRO A 8 3.18 5.36 18.32
C PRO A 8 2.86 3.91 17.96
N ASP A 9 1.82 3.35 18.56
CA ASP A 9 1.38 1.96 18.35
C ASP A 9 0.81 1.69 16.95
N ASN A 10 0.59 2.73 16.14
CA ASN A 10 0.13 2.60 14.75
C ASN A 10 1.31 2.64 13.75
N PHE A 11 2.54 2.82 14.23
CA PHE A 11 3.72 2.80 13.39
C PHE A 11 4.30 1.39 13.30
N VAL A 12 4.23 0.80 12.11
CA VAL A 12 4.85 -0.48 11.79
C VAL A 12 5.98 -0.26 10.78
N PHE A 13 7.16 -0.82 11.04
CA PHE A 13 8.31 -0.69 10.16
C PHE A 13 9.17 -1.96 10.19
N GLY A 14 9.73 -2.31 9.03
CA GLY A 14 10.72 -3.38 8.90
C GLY A 14 12.14 -2.89 9.10
N GLN A 15 13.08 -3.84 9.26
CA GLN A 15 14.52 -3.54 9.24
C GLN A 15 15.12 -3.56 7.83
N SER A 16 14.41 -4.14 6.87
CA SER A 16 14.82 -4.33 5.49
C SER A 16 13.88 -3.59 4.54
N GLY A 17 14.42 -3.16 3.40
CA GLY A 17 13.68 -2.47 2.36
C GLY A 17 13.57 -3.33 1.10
N ALA A 18 12.52 -3.10 0.30
CA ALA A 18 12.28 -3.85 -0.93
C ALA A 18 13.29 -3.52 -2.06
N GLY A 19 14.09 -2.45 -1.92
CA GLY A 19 15.15 -2.10 -2.88
C GLY A 19 14.65 -1.90 -4.32
N ASN A 20 13.54 -1.16 -4.49
CA ASN A 20 12.88 -0.92 -5.78
C ASN A 20 12.44 -2.18 -6.55
N ASN A 21 12.25 -3.30 -5.84
CA ASN A 21 11.77 -4.55 -6.43
C ASN A 21 10.37 -4.89 -5.89
N TRP A 22 9.38 -4.86 -6.77
CA TRP A 22 7.99 -5.24 -6.44
C TRP A 22 7.89 -6.64 -5.85
N ALA A 23 8.58 -7.63 -6.41
CA ALA A 23 8.49 -9.02 -5.97
C ALA A 23 9.04 -9.21 -4.55
N LYS A 24 10.11 -8.49 -4.17
CA LYS A 24 10.58 -8.48 -2.78
C LYS A 24 9.55 -7.86 -1.84
N GLY A 25 8.96 -6.74 -2.25
CA GLY A 25 7.91 -6.06 -1.49
C GLY A 25 6.65 -6.92 -1.33
N HIS A 26 6.29 -7.72 -2.34
CA HIS A 26 5.04 -8.46 -2.35
C HIS A 26 5.16 -9.88 -1.78
N TYR A 27 6.23 -10.61 -2.11
CA TYR A 27 6.34 -12.04 -1.75
C TYR A 27 7.28 -12.35 -0.60
N THR A 28 8.23 -11.45 -0.27
CA THR A 28 9.23 -11.74 0.79
C THR A 28 9.13 -10.74 1.93
N GLU A 29 9.71 -9.55 1.79
CA GLU A 29 9.89 -8.59 2.88
C GLU A 29 8.54 -8.04 3.37
N GLY A 30 7.61 -7.75 2.45
CA GLY A 30 6.28 -7.27 2.84
C GLY A 30 5.40 -8.36 3.42
N ALA A 31 5.59 -9.62 3.02
CA ALA A 31 4.86 -10.76 3.58
C ALA A 31 5.22 -11.02 5.05
N GLU A 32 6.46 -10.74 5.47
CA GLU A 32 6.87 -10.83 6.88
C GLU A 32 6.24 -9.73 7.76
N LEU A 33 5.87 -8.59 7.16
CA LEU A 33 5.32 -7.44 7.88
C LEU A 33 3.80 -7.32 7.81
N VAL A 34 3.16 -7.90 6.79
CA VAL A 34 1.73 -7.67 6.50
C VAL A 34 0.83 -8.07 7.66
N ASP A 35 1.12 -9.17 8.34
CA ASP A 35 0.31 -9.67 9.46
C ASP A 35 0.29 -8.67 10.63
N GLN A 36 1.43 -8.04 10.93
CA GLN A 36 1.53 -7.01 11.96
C GLN A 36 0.72 -5.76 11.59
N VAL A 37 0.74 -5.38 10.30
CA VAL A 37 -0.05 -4.25 9.81
C VAL A 37 -1.55 -4.57 9.89
N LEU A 38 -1.96 -5.78 9.50
CA LEU A 38 -3.36 -6.22 9.57
C LEU A 38 -3.88 -6.25 11.01
N ASP A 39 -3.09 -6.68 11.98
CA ASP A 39 -3.48 -6.65 13.40
C ASP A 39 -3.76 -5.22 13.89
N VAL A 40 -2.94 -4.25 13.47
CA VAL A 40 -3.19 -2.83 13.77
C VAL A 40 -4.46 -2.36 13.06
N VAL A 41 -4.64 -2.69 11.78
CA VAL A 41 -5.85 -2.33 11.01
C VAL A 41 -7.11 -2.89 11.68
N ARG A 42 -7.10 -4.15 12.13
CA ARG A 42 -8.21 -4.77 12.85
C ARG A 42 -8.53 -4.03 14.14
N ARG A 43 -7.52 -3.71 14.96
CA ARG A 43 -7.71 -2.96 16.20
C ARG A 43 -8.37 -1.60 15.95
N GLU A 44 -7.93 -0.87 14.94
CA GLU A 44 -8.50 0.45 14.62
C GLU A 44 -9.90 0.32 13.99
N ALA A 45 -10.16 -0.74 13.21
CA ALA A 45 -11.49 -1.03 12.66
C ALA A 45 -12.51 -1.39 13.74
N GLU A 46 -12.12 -2.18 14.75
CA GLU A 46 -12.96 -2.52 15.91
C GLU A 46 -13.27 -1.29 16.79
N GLY A 47 -12.39 -0.29 16.79
CA GLY A 47 -12.60 0.98 17.48
C GLY A 47 -13.66 1.87 16.81
N CYS A 48 -14.14 1.53 15.62
CA CYS A 48 -15.11 2.30 14.86
C CYS A 48 -16.53 1.68 14.98
N ASP A 49 -17.55 2.50 15.26
CA ASP A 49 -18.94 2.02 15.32
C ASP A 49 -19.44 1.47 13.97
N CYS A 50 -19.05 2.12 12.87
CA CYS A 50 -19.38 1.70 11.50
C CYS A 50 -18.28 2.13 10.52
N LEU A 51 -17.39 1.19 10.21
CA LEU A 51 -16.33 1.41 9.23
C LEU A 51 -16.91 1.52 7.80
N GLN A 52 -16.62 2.62 7.10
CA GLN A 52 -17.11 2.82 5.73
C GLN A 52 -16.18 2.24 4.66
N GLY A 53 -14.87 2.33 4.89
CA GLY A 53 -13.88 1.95 3.90
C GLY A 53 -12.46 2.30 4.32
N PHE A 54 -11.53 2.04 3.42
CA PHE A 54 -10.11 2.27 3.60
C PHE A 54 -9.56 3.20 2.52
N GLN A 55 -8.59 4.02 2.93
CA GLN A 55 -7.82 4.87 2.02
C GLN A 55 -6.36 4.43 2.09
N ILE A 56 -5.78 4.08 0.94
CA ILE A 56 -4.40 3.59 0.86
C ILE A 56 -3.59 4.53 -0.01
N THR A 57 -2.55 5.12 0.57
CA THR A 57 -1.63 6.03 -0.15
C THR A 57 -0.31 5.32 -0.40
N HIS A 58 0.08 5.17 -1.67
CA HIS A 58 1.28 4.43 -2.04
C HIS A 58 1.83 4.86 -3.40
N SER A 59 3.09 4.52 -3.69
CA SER A 59 3.69 4.71 -5.02
C SER A 59 3.66 3.42 -5.82
N LEU A 60 3.43 3.52 -7.13
CA LEU A 60 3.44 2.38 -8.05
C LEU A 60 4.82 2.08 -8.62
N GLY A 61 5.72 3.07 -8.62
CA GLY A 61 7.07 2.90 -9.15
C GLY A 61 8.06 2.24 -8.17
N GLY A 62 7.83 2.33 -6.87
CA GLY A 62 8.75 1.84 -5.84
C GLY A 62 8.66 0.34 -5.58
N GLY A 63 9.57 -0.21 -4.77
CA GLY A 63 9.50 -1.63 -4.36
C GLY A 63 8.49 -1.88 -3.23
N THR A 64 8.57 -1.08 -2.17
CA THR A 64 7.72 -1.23 -0.98
C THR A 64 6.31 -0.71 -1.23
N GLY A 65 6.19 0.54 -1.71
CA GLY A 65 4.88 1.13 -2.01
C GLY A 65 4.07 0.32 -3.02
N ALA A 66 4.74 -0.20 -4.05
CA ALA A 66 4.08 -0.97 -5.08
C ALA A 66 3.82 -2.41 -4.59
N GLY A 67 4.84 -3.13 -4.11
CA GLY A 67 4.73 -4.55 -3.75
C GLY A 67 3.96 -4.80 -2.45
N MET A 68 4.40 -4.20 -1.35
CA MET A 68 3.74 -4.38 -0.04
C MET A 68 2.38 -3.67 -0.03
N GLY A 69 2.27 -2.51 -0.68
CA GLY A 69 0.99 -1.81 -0.82
C GLY A 69 -0.07 -2.67 -1.50
N THR A 70 0.25 -3.32 -2.63
CA THR A 70 -0.73 -4.17 -3.30
C THR A 70 -1.02 -5.47 -2.55
N LEU A 71 -0.04 -6.02 -1.82
CA LEU A 71 -0.29 -7.15 -0.91
C LEU A 71 -1.31 -6.77 0.17
N LEU A 72 -1.13 -5.61 0.80
CA LEU A 72 -1.99 -5.13 1.87
C LEU A 72 -3.43 -4.88 1.37
N ILE A 73 -3.58 -4.28 0.19
CA ILE A 73 -4.87 -4.05 -0.48
C ILE A 73 -5.63 -5.38 -0.62
N SER A 74 -4.98 -6.40 -1.17
CA SER A 74 -5.58 -7.73 -1.34
C SER A 74 -5.99 -8.35 -0.01
N LYS A 75 -5.16 -8.26 1.03
CA LYS A 75 -5.48 -8.80 2.36
C LYS A 75 -6.62 -8.06 3.06
N ILE A 76 -6.67 -6.74 2.97
CA ILE A 76 -7.80 -5.97 3.50
C ILE A 76 -9.09 -6.34 2.75
N ARG A 77 -9.03 -6.55 1.44
CA ARG A 77 -10.19 -6.97 0.64
C ARG A 77 -10.69 -8.37 1.04
N GLU A 78 -9.78 -9.29 1.37
CA GLU A 78 -10.13 -10.62 1.90
C GLU A 78 -10.89 -10.54 3.23
N GLU A 79 -10.45 -9.67 4.16
CA GLU A 79 -11.07 -9.55 5.49
C GLU A 79 -12.32 -8.66 5.53
N PHE A 80 -12.35 -7.63 4.69
CA PHE A 80 -13.39 -6.61 4.66
C PHE A 80 -13.99 -6.47 3.24
N PRO A 81 -14.61 -7.53 2.69
CA PRO A 81 -15.02 -7.59 1.28
C PRO A 81 -16.04 -6.50 0.90
N ASP A 82 -16.95 -6.17 1.82
CA ASP A 82 -18.05 -5.21 1.59
C ASP A 82 -17.66 -3.74 1.85
N ARG A 83 -16.39 -3.46 2.15
CA ARG A 83 -15.91 -2.10 2.46
C ARG A 83 -15.28 -1.46 1.23
N MET A 84 -15.54 -0.16 1.06
CA MET A 84 -14.96 0.60 -0.04
C MET A 84 -13.43 0.68 0.12
N MET A 85 -12.71 0.49 -0.98
CA MET A 85 -11.26 0.62 -1.01
C MET A 85 -10.84 1.67 -2.05
N ALA A 86 -10.37 2.81 -1.55
CA ALA A 86 -9.86 3.90 -2.37
C ALA A 86 -8.33 3.95 -2.29
N THR A 87 -7.65 4.07 -3.44
CA THR A 87 -6.20 4.17 -3.50
C THR A 87 -5.77 5.53 -4.05
N PHE A 88 -4.79 6.16 -3.40
CA PHE A 88 -4.09 7.34 -3.88
C PHE A 88 -2.72 6.89 -4.36
N SER A 89 -2.62 6.67 -5.66
CA SER A 89 -1.52 5.96 -6.29
C SER A 89 -0.68 6.95 -7.09
N VAL A 90 0.57 7.12 -6.67
CA VAL A 90 1.54 7.93 -7.41
C VAL A 90 2.07 7.11 -8.58
N VAL A 91 1.72 7.51 -9.80
CA VAL A 91 2.15 6.86 -11.05
C VAL A 91 3.55 7.34 -11.44
N PRO A 92 4.37 6.47 -12.07
CA PRO A 92 5.70 6.86 -12.51
C PRO A 92 5.65 7.88 -13.65
N SER A 93 6.60 8.84 -13.64
CA SER A 93 6.72 9.90 -14.66
C SER A 93 8.05 9.79 -15.41
N PRO A 94 8.07 9.86 -16.74
CA PRO A 94 9.30 9.72 -17.54
C PRO A 94 10.34 10.83 -17.29
N LYS A 95 9.95 11.98 -16.73
CA LYS A 95 10.86 13.12 -16.50
C LYS A 95 11.43 13.19 -15.09
N VAL A 96 10.78 12.54 -14.12
CA VAL A 96 11.10 12.62 -12.68
C VAL A 96 11.52 11.25 -12.10
N SER A 97 11.44 10.20 -12.92
CA SER A 97 11.80 8.83 -12.52
C SER A 97 13.32 8.64 -12.35
N ASP A 98 13.75 8.31 -11.14
CA ASP A 98 15.13 7.92 -10.83
C ASP A 98 15.35 6.40 -10.96
N THR A 99 14.29 5.61 -11.15
CA THR A 99 14.34 4.14 -11.06
C THR A 99 13.98 3.48 -12.39
N VAL A 100 14.97 2.80 -12.98
CA VAL A 100 14.85 2.13 -14.29
C VAL A 100 13.79 1.02 -14.34
N VAL A 101 13.43 0.47 -13.17
CA VAL A 101 12.46 -0.63 -13.04
C VAL A 101 11.04 -0.17 -12.70
N GLU A 102 10.77 1.13 -12.65
CA GLU A 102 9.43 1.67 -12.38
C GLU A 102 8.33 1.13 -13.30
N PRO A 103 8.55 1.01 -14.63
CA PRO A 103 7.52 0.44 -15.51
C PRO A 103 7.14 -1.00 -15.13
N TYR A 104 8.09 -1.80 -14.65
CA TYR A 104 7.84 -3.17 -14.20
C TYR A 104 7.02 -3.17 -12.91
N ASN A 105 7.42 -2.39 -11.91
CA ASN A 105 6.72 -2.28 -10.64
C ASN A 105 5.28 -1.78 -10.85
N ALA A 106 5.10 -0.75 -11.68
CA ALA A 106 3.79 -0.18 -11.95
C ALA A 106 2.88 -1.18 -12.68
N THR A 107 3.39 -1.90 -13.68
CA THR A 107 2.60 -2.92 -14.41
C THR A 107 2.09 -4.01 -13.47
N LEU A 108 2.97 -4.53 -12.60
CA LEU A 108 2.61 -5.58 -11.63
C LEU A 108 1.63 -5.07 -10.57
N SER A 109 1.81 -3.84 -10.11
CA SER A 109 0.88 -3.26 -9.14
C SER A 109 -0.48 -2.91 -9.71
N ILE A 110 -0.55 -2.39 -10.94
CA ILE A 110 -1.84 -2.07 -11.60
C ILE A 110 -2.68 -3.34 -11.75
N HIS A 111 -2.08 -4.48 -12.09
CA HIS A 111 -2.80 -5.75 -12.16
C HIS A 111 -3.53 -6.07 -10.85
N GLN A 112 -2.86 -5.89 -9.71
CA GLN A 112 -3.46 -6.11 -8.39
C GLN A 112 -4.51 -5.05 -8.03
N LEU A 113 -4.29 -3.80 -8.42
CA LEU A 113 -5.25 -2.71 -8.18
C LEU A 113 -6.57 -2.96 -8.92
N VAL A 114 -6.51 -3.34 -10.19
CA VAL A 114 -7.71 -3.59 -11.02
C VAL A 114 -8.66 -4.60 -10.39
N GLU A 115 -8.13 -5.58 -9.65
CA GLU A 115 -8.94 -6.62 -9.02
C GLU A 115 -9.42 -6.25 -7.61
N ASN A 116 -8.70 -5.40 -6.89
CA ASN A 116 -8.91 -5.21 -5.45
C ASN A 116 -9.32 -3.78 -5.04
N SER A 117 -9.08 -2.74 -5.84
CA SER A 117 -9.53 -1.37 -5.55
C SER A 117 -10.88 -1.06 -6.19
N ASP A 118 -11.72 -0.29 -5.49
CA ASP A 118 -12.99 0.21 -6.04
C ASP A 118 -12.77 1.54 -6.78
N GLU A 119 -11.85 2.37 -6.27
CA GLU A 119 -11.49 3.66 -6.85
C GLU A 119 -9.98 3.88 -6.73
N THR A 120 -9.36 4.37 -7.79
CA THR A 120 -7.92 4.68 -7.82
C THR A 120 -7.71 6.08 -8.37
N PHE A 121 -7.16 6.96 -7.53
CA PHE A 121 -6.68 8.27 -7.90
C PHE A 121 -5.24 8.15 -8.41
N CYS A 122 -5.06 8.30 -9.73
CA CYS A 122 -3.75 8.33 -10.35
C CYS A 122 -3.16 9.74 -10.24
N ILE A 123 -2.07 9.89 -9.49
CA ILE A 123 -1.37 11.16 -9.29
C ILE A 123 -0.02 11.09 -10.01
N ASP A 124 0.20 12.00 -10.95
CA ASP A 124 1.48 12.13 -11.65
C ASP A 124 2.44 12.98 -10.80
N ASN A 125 3.73 12.62 -10.83
CA ASN A 125 4.81 13.35 -10.17
C ASN A 125 5.42 14.47 -11.04
N GLU A 126 5.05 14.54 -12.33
CA GLU A 126 5.35 15.72 -13.17
C GLU A 126 4.51 16.95 -12.76
#